data_AF-A0A7R8W0K0-F1
#
_entry.id   AF-A0A7R8W0K0-F1
#
_cell.length_a   1.000
_cell.length_b   1.000
_cell.length_c   1.000
_cell.angle_alpha   90.00
_cell.angle_beta   90.00
_cell.angle_gamma   90.00
#
_symmetry.space_group_name_H-M   'P 1'
#
loop_
_entity.id
_entity.type
_entity.pdbx_description
1 polymer ?
#
loop_
_entity_poly.entity_id
_entity_poly.type
_entity_poly.pdbx_seq_one_letter_code
_entity_poly.pdbx_strand_id
1 'polypeptide(L)'
;SLYHFLDRFYMSRINICMLINQHSKPFSQSHSLYHFLDRFYMSRINIRMLINQHTLLFGKKPVSNNTRHIGSIDPQCDVMDVVQDAYENARFLCDQYYLSSPELIVKQNSE
;
A
#
# COMPACT_ATOMS: atom_id res chain seq x y z
N SER A 1 3.86 -2.63 21.36
CA SER A 1 4.18 -3.46 20.18
C SER A 1 3.13 -3.47 19.06
N LEU A 2 1.83 -3.27 19.30
CA LEU A 2 0.84 -3.01 18.20
C LEU A 2 0.03 -1.76 18.50
N TYR A 3 -0.36 -1.60 19.78
CA TYR A 3 -0.96 -0.37 20.31
C TYR A 3 -0.07 0.86 20.11
N HIS A 4 1.25 0.79 20.32
CA HIS A 4 2.15 1.93 20.04
C HIS A 4 2.28 2.27 18.53
N PHE A 5 2.09 1.30 17.64
CA PHE A 5 2.09 1.52 16.19
C PHE A 5 0.75 2.12 15.74
N LEU A 6 -0.36 1.52 16.17
CA LEU A 6 -1.71 2.05 15.97
C LEU A 6 -1.87 3.44 16.58
N ASP A 7 -1.36 3.68 17.79
CA ASP A 7 -1.47 4.97 18.48
C ASP A 7 -0.65 6.06 17.77
N ARG A 8 0.57 5.77 17.30
CA ARG A 8 1.31 6.70 16.42
C ARG A 8 0.62 6.94 15.07
N PHE A 9 0.01 5.92 14.46
CA PHE A 9 -0.64 6.03 13.14
C PHE A 9 -2.05 6.66 13.20
N TYR A 10 -2.76 6.46 14.30
CA TYR A 10 -4.13 6.94 14.55
C TYR A 10 -4.14 8.35 15.16
N MET A 11 -3.22 8.64 16.11
CA MET A 11 -3.12 9.96 16.74
C MET A 11 -2.42 11.02 15.89
N SER A 12 -1.52 10.62 14.98
CA SER A 12 -0.93 11.55 14.02
C SER A 12 -1.98 12.15 13.06
N ARG A 13 -3.08 11.43 12.77
CA ARG A 13 -4.10 11.86 11.80
C ARG A 13 -5.18 12.80 12.34
N ILE A 14 -5.42 12.86 13.65
CA ILE A 14 -6.40 13.80 14.21
C ILE A 14 -5.76 15.18 14.44
N ASN A 15 -4.52 15.24 14.93
CA ASN A 15 -3.84 16.53 15.20
C ASN A 15 -3.23 17.17 13.93
N ILE A 16 -2.63 16.40 13.01
CA ILE A 16 -2.00 16.99 11.81
C ILE A 16 -3.05 17.51 10.82
N CYS A 17 -4.17 16.81 10.63
CA CYS A 17 -5.24 17.33 9.78
C CYS A 17 -5.93 18.55 10.42
N MET A 18 -6.07 18.64 11.75
CA MET A 18 -6.56 19.87 12.37
C MET A 18 -5.59 21.05 12.23
N LEU A 19 -4.27 20.81 12.32
CA LEU A 19 -3.24 21.84 12.20
C LEU A 19 -2.98 22.29 10.75
N ILE A 20 -2.99 21.37 9.78
CA ILE A 20 -2.79 21.71 8.35
C ILE A 20 -3.98 22.49 7.79
N ASN A 21 -5.21 22.23 8.27
CA ASN A 21 -6.41 22.97 7.83
C ASN A 21 -6.45 24.44 8.27
N GLN A 22 -5.48 24.93 9.06
CA GLN A 22 -5.40 26.34 9.42
C GLN A 22 -4.74 27.23 8.34
N HIS A 23 -4.05 26.67 7.34
CA HIS A 23 -3.16 27.45 6.47
C HIS A 23 -3.39 27.43 4.94
N SER A 24 -4.48 26.87 4.40
CA SER A 24 -4.74 27.01 2.95
C SER A 24 -6.23 27.13 2.59
N LYS A 25 -6.63 28.35 2.22
CA LYS A 25 -7.89 28.78 1.57
C LYS A 25 -8.18 28.01 0.25
N PRO A 26 -9.35 28.19 -0.40
CA PRO A 26 -10.71 27.96 0.02
C PRO A 26 -11.36 26.80 -0.79
N PHE A 27 -12.57 26.43 -0.34
CA PHE A 27 -13.50 25.44 -0.88
C PHE A 27 -13.60 25.41 -2.43
N SER A 28 -12.96 24.41 -3.04
CA SER A 28 -13.39 23.85 -4.33
C SER A 28 -13.99 22.47 -4.05
N GLN A 29 -15.17 22.18 -4.60
CA GLN A 29 -15.88 20.91 -4.39
C GLN A 29 -15.02 19.68 -4.75
N SER A 30 -14.06 19.86 -5.65
CA SER A 30 -13.05 18.86 -6.00
C SER A 30 -12.13 18.54 -4.83
N HIS A 31 -11.65 19.52 -4.07
CA HIS A 31 -10.72 19.30 -2.95
C HIS A 31 -11.35 18.51 -1.80
N SER A 32 -12.62 18.78 -1.48
CA SER A 32 -13.34 18.01 -0.45
C SER A 32 -13.57 16.56 -0.88
N LEU A 33 -13.83 16.32 -2.17
CA LEU A 33 -13.98 14.98 -2.73
C LEU A 33 -12.65 14.20 -2.73
N TYR A 34 -11.55 14.80 -3.19
CA TYR A 34 -10.23 14.15 -3.14
C TYR A 34 -9.83 13.79 -1.71
N HIS A 35 -10.00 14.71 -0.76
CA HIS A 35 -9.72 14.45 0.65
C HIS A 35 -10.62 13.34 1.24
N PHE A 36 -11.89 13.30 0.87
CA PHE A 36 -12.78 12.21 1.27
C PHE A 36 -12.32 10.87 0.69
N LEU A 37 -11.99 10.82 -0.61
CA LEU A 37 -11.56 9.60 -1.28
C LEU A 37 -10.25 9.07 -0.70
N ASP A 38 -9.29 9.93 -0.41
CA ASP A 38 -8.03 9.53 0.22
C ASP A 38 -8.30 8.84 1.57
N ARG A 39 -9.15 9.45 2.40
CA ARG A 39 -9.52 8.86 3.71
C ARG A 39 -10.30 7.57 3.55
N PHE A 40 -11.22 7.52 2.59
CA PHE A 40 -12.06 6.36 2.33
C PHE A 40 -11.23 5.17 1.83
N TYR A 41 -10.39 5.36 0.82
CA TYR A 41 -9.56 4.30 0.25
C TYR A 41 -8.48 3.84 1.24
N MET A 42 -7.87 4.75 1.99
CA MET A 42 -6.92 4.36 3.05
C MET A 42 -7.59 3.54 4.15
N SER A 43 -8.80 3.94 4.60
CA SER A 43 -9.57 3.16 5.57
C SER A 43 -9.86 1.75 5.06
N ARG A 44 -10.28 1.65 3.79
CA ARG A 44 -10.55 0.36 3.14
C ARG A 44 -9.30 -0.52 3.02
N ILE A 45 -8.16 0.05 2.64
CA ILE A 45 -6.88 -0.68 2.56
C ILE A 45 -6.50 -1.22 3.94
N ASN A 46 -6.60 -0.39 4.98
CA ASN A 46 -6.24 -0.77 6.35
C ASN A 46 -7.13 -1.89 6.89
N ILE A 47 -8.44 -1.81 6.69
CA ILE A 47 -9.38 -2.87 7.12
C ILE A 47 -9.05 -4.20 6.42
N ARG A 48 -8.79 -4.18 5.11
CA ARG A 48 -8.38 -5.38 4.36
C ARG A 48 -7.06 -5.94 4.86
N MET A 49 -6.08 -5.07 5.16
CA MET A 49 -4.80 -5.50 5.69
C MET A 49 -4.95 -6.23 7.04
N LEU A 50 -5.73 -5.68 7.97
CA LEU A 50 -5.98 -6.32 9.28
C LEU A 50 -6.69 -7.68 9.15
N ILE A 51 -7.74 -7.75 8.32
CA ILE A 51 -8.49 -8.99 8.10
C ILE A 51 -7.59 -10.04 7.43
N ASN A 52 -6.82 -9.65 6.42
CA ASN A 52 -5.88 -10.54 5.73
C ASN A 52 -4.83 -11.08 6.69
N GLN A 53 -4.25 -10.22 7.52
CA GLN A 53 -3.26 -10.63 8.51
C GLN A 53 -3.83 -11.65 9.50
N HIS A 54 -5.01 -11.36 10.06
CA HIS A 54 -5.66 -12.29 10.99
C HIS A 54 -6.00 -13.62 10.30
N THR A 55 -6.50 -13.58 9.07
CA THR A 55 -6.89 -14.79 8.32
C THR A 55 -5.69 -15.63 7.92
N LEU A 56 -4.56 -15.02 7.55
CA LEU A 56 -3.35 -15.75 7.16
C LEU A 56 -2.64 -16.36 8.37
N LEU A 57 -2.65 -15.69 9.52
CA LEU A 57 -1.99 -16.18 10.74
C LEU A 57 -2.82 -17.21 11.51
N PHE A 58 -4.15 -17.05 11.53
CA PHE A 58 -5.04 -17.85 12.38
C PHE A 58 -6.11 -18.63 11.60
N GLY A 59 -6.11 -18.54 10.26
CA GLY A 59 -7.04 -19.28 9.41
C GLY A 59 -6.71 -20.77 9.37
N LYS A 60 -7.74 -21.62 9.32
CA LYS A 60 -7.63 -23.09 9.31
C LYS A 60 -7.05 -23.68 8.01
N LYS A 61 -6.47 -22.86 7.12
CA LYS A 61 -5.86 -23.34 5.87
C LYS A 61 -4.44 -23.82 6.17
N PRO A 62 -4.01 -24.97 5.63
CA PRO A 62 -2.60 -25.37 5.73
C PRO A 62 -1.76 -24.25 5.13
N VAL A 63 -0.83 -23.71 5.92
CA VAL A 63 0.07 -22.62 5.51
C VAL A 63 0.81 -23.10 4.26
N SER A 64 0.43 -22.56 3.09
CA SER A 64 1.13 -22.86 1.86
C SER A 64 2.50 -22.17 1.90
N ASN A 65 3.49 -22.94 2.34
CA ASN A 65 4.88 -23.02 1.87
C ASN A 65 5.76 -21.77 1.73
N ASN A 66 5.36 -20.58 2.20
CA ASN A 66 6.31 -19.46 2.38
C ASN A 66 6.59 -19.23 3.86
N THR A 67 7.44 -20.08 4.43
CA THR A 67 7.91 -20.02 5.83
C THR A 67 8.60 -18.70 6.21
N ARG A 68 8.96 -17.88 5.22
CA ARG A 68 9.57 -16.55 5.41
C ARG A 68 8.54 -15.46 5.77
N HIS A 69 7.29 -15.58 5.33
CA HIS A 69 6.31 -14.50 5.47
C HIS A 69 5.58 -14.57 6.82
N ILE A 70 5.39 -13.40 7.44
CA ILE A 70 4.57 -13.24 8.63
C ILE A 70 3.22 -12.69 8.20
N GLY A 71 2.26 -13.60 7.98
CA GLY A 71 0.97 -13.29 7.39
C GLY A 71 1.16 -12.71 5.99
N SER A 72 0.78 -11.45 5.76
CA SER A 72 0.97 -10.75 4.48
C SER A 72 2.20 -9.82 4.43
N ILE A 73 3.14 -9.95 5.38
CA ILE A 73 4.38 -9.17 5.42
C ILE A 73 5.58 -10.07 5.11
N ASP A 74 6.41 -9.66 4.15
CA ASP A 74 7.74 -10.25 3.93
C ASP A 74 8.81 -9.43 4.65
N PRO A 75 9.48 -9.97 5.68
CA PRO A 75 10.57 -9.28 6.37
C PRO A 75 11.84 -9.14 5.53
N GLN A 76 12.00 -9.94 4.47
CA GLN A 76 13.15 -9.90 3.56
C GLN A 76 12.69 -9.65 2.12
N CYS A 77 11.75 -8.73 1.97
CA CYS A 77 11.22 -8.32 0.67
C CYS A 77 12.34 -7.79 -0.22
N ASP A 78 12.57 -8.44 -1.36
CA ASP A 78 13.43 -7.91 -2.42
C ASP A 78 12.62 -6.94 -3.29
N VAL A 79 12.95 -5.66 -3.20
CA VAL A 79 12.26 -4.60 -3.96
C VAL A 79 12.47 -4.79 -5.46
N MET A 80 13.61 -5.32 -5.89
CA MET A 80 13.90 -5.54 -7.31
C MET A 80 12.97 -6.61 -7.89
N ASP A 81 12.77 -7.71 -7.18
CA ASP A 81 11.85 -8.78 -7.58
C ASP A 81 10.40 -8.26 -7.68
N VAL A 82 9.97 -7.45 -6.70
CA VAL A 82 8.62 -6.85 -6.72
C VAL A 82 8.44 -5.89 -7.89
N VAL A 83 9.46 -5.09 -8.23
CA VAL A 83 9.42 -4.20 -9.39
C VAL A 83 9.36 -5.00 -10.69
N GLN A 84 10.16 -6.07 -10.79
CA GLN A 84 10.21 -6.92 -11.97
C GLN A 84 8.87 -7.62 -12.21
N ASP A 85 8.28 -8.24 -11.18
CA ASP A 85 6.97 -8.88 -11.27
C ASP A 85 5.86 -7.88 -11.65
N ALA A 86 5.86 -6.70 -11.04
CA ALA A 86 4.90 -5.64 -11.39
C ALA A 86 5.06 -5.18 -12.85
N TYR A 87 6.30 -5.03 -13.32
CA TYR A 87 6.58 -4.67 -14.71
C TYR A 87 6.14 -5.77 -15.68
N GLU A 88 6.43 -7.04 -15.40
CA GLU A 88 6.04 -8.16 -16.26
C GLU A 88 4.52 -8.25 -16.40
N ASN A 89 3.78 -8.07 -15.30
CA ASN A 89 2.33 -8.02 -15.32
C ASN A 89 1.80 -6.84 -16.15
N ALA A 90 2.38 -5.65 -16.02
CA ALA A 90 2.01 -4.49 -16.83
C ALA A 90 2.39 -4.67 -18.31
N ARG A 91 3.57 -5.23 -18.57
CA ARG A 91 4.10 -5.52 -19.91
C ARG A 91 3.19 -6.48 -20.65
N PHE A 92 2.77 -7.56 -19.98
CA PHE A 92 1.82 -8.53 -20.52
C PHE A 92 0.52 -7.87 -20.99
N LEU A 93 -0.04 -6.97 -20.17
CA LEU A 93 -1.23 -6.21 -20.56
C LEU A 93 -0.92 -5.27 -21.73
N CYS A 94 0.20 -4.55 -21.71
CA CYS A 94 0.59 -3.67 -22.81
C CYS A 94 0.77 -4.42 -24.13
N ASP A 95 1.49 -5.54 -24.13
CA ASP A 95 1.70 -6.36 -25.32
C ASP A 95 0.38 -6.92 -25.85
N GLN A 96 -0.56 -7.28 -24.95
CA GLN A 96 -1.90 -7.74 -25.35
C GLN A 96 -2.71 -6.64 -26.08
N TYR A 97 -2.63 -5.38 -25.65
CA TYR A 97 -3.42 -4.29 -26.22
C TYR A 97 -2.71 -3.52 -27.35
N TYR A 98 -1.38 -3.46 -27.32
CA TYR A 98 -0.56 -2.58 -28.16
C TYR A 98 0.54 -3.32 -28.94
N LEU A 99 0.61 -4.66 -28.84
CA LEU A 99 1.58 -5.54 -29.52
C LEU A 99 3.05 -5.19 -29.25
N SER A 100 3.28 -4.29 -28.30
CA SER A 100 4.60 -3.80 -27.91
C SER A 100 4.52 -3.15 -26.53
N SER A 101 5.66 -3.09 -25.88
CA SER A 101 5.85 -2.53 -24.56
C SER A 101 7.26 -1.96 -24.45
N PRO A 102 7.46 -0.90 -23.64
CA PRO A 102 8.79 -0.34 -23.40
C PRO A 102 9.63 -1.29 -22.55
N GLU A 103 10.95 -1.26 -22.73
CA GLU A 103 11.90 -2.00 -21.88
C GLU A 103 12.03 -1.38 -20.49
N LEU A 104 12.25 -2.22 -19.48
CA LEU A 104 12.51 -1.80 -18.10
C LEU A 104 14.02 -1.56 -17.87
N ILE A 105 14.36 -0.38 -17.36
CA ILE A 105 15.72 -0.04 -16.93
C ILE A 105 15.66 0.39 -15.47
N VAL A 106 16.18 -0.44 -14.56
CA VAL A 106 16.21 -0.13 -13.12
C VAL A 106 17.61 0.32 -12.72
N LYS A 107 17.69 1.41 -11.95
CA LYS A 107 18.93 1.90 -11.35
C LYS A 107 18.77 1.88 -9.84
N GLN A 108 19.65 1.15 -9.16
CA GLN A 108 19.70 1.15 -7.71
C GLN A 108 20.74 2.17 -7.24
N ASN A 109 20.29 3.17 -6.49
CA ASN A 109 21.20 4.10 -5.84
C ASN A 109 21.81 3.34 -4.64
N SER A 110 23.08 2.99 -4.76
CA SER A 110 23.87 2.52 -3.62
C SER A 110 24.33 3.76 -2.86
N GLU A 111 23.81 3.98 -1.65
CA GLU A 111 24.39 4.94 -0.70
C GLU A 111 25.66 4.37 -0.05
#